data_AF-A0A0G4J3Z8-F1
#
_entry.id   AF-A0A0G4J3Z8-F1
#
_cell.length_a   1.000
_cell.length_b   1.000
_cell.length_c   1.000
_cell.angle_alpha   90.00
_cell.angle_beta   90.00
_cell.angle_gamma   90.00
#
_symmetry.space_group_name_H-M   'P 1'
#
loop_
_entity.id
_entity.type
_entity.pdbx_description
1 polymer ?
#
loop_
_entity_poly.entity_id
_entity_poly.type
_entity_poly.pdbx_seq_one_letter_code
_entity_poly.pdbx_strand_id
1 'polypeptide(L)'
;MSDRVAHLSSISHQLSGSAAAPPASLGIPMTNRGYQMLVQLGWDEASGLGANQDGTLQPVATERRDRSGLGARRFPRRITHVERTPPAGNTPAAVRRARRRQAQKRLDEIGQRLDRAIRESLR
;
A
#
# COMPACT_ATOMS: atom_id res chain seq x y z
N MET A 1 -24.26 40.61 17.17
CA MET A 1 -24.09 39.14 17.11
C MET A 1 -24.13 38.54 15.69
N SER A 2 -24.59 39.26 14.64
CA SER A 2 -24.83 38.67 13.31
C SER A 2 -23.59 38.56 12.40
N ASP A 3 -22.64 39.51 12.49
CA ASP A 3 -21.46 39.56 11.59
C ASP A 3 -20.53 38.36 11.68
N ARG A 4 -20.32 37.83 12.89
CA ARG A 4 -19.44 36.67 13.09
C ARG A 4 -20.02 35.43 12.40
N VAL A 5 -21.33 35.25 12.46
CA VAL A 5 -22.01 34.10 11.84
C VAL A 5 -21.96 34.22 10.31
N ALA A 6 -22.18 35.42 9.77
CA ALA A 6 -22.07 35.69 8.33
C ALA A 6 -20.64 35.54 7.79
N HIS A 7 -19.64 35.97 8.56
CA HIS A 7 -18.22 35.77 8.23
C HIS A 7 -17.87 34.28 8.17
N LEU A 8 -18.30 33.49 9.17
CA LEU A 8 -17.98 32.06 9.26
C LEU A 8 -18.75 31.22 8.22
N SER A 9 -19.93 31.66 7.79
CA SER A 9 -20.72 30.96 6.76
C SER A 9 -20.35 31.34 5.32
N SER A 10 -19.52 32.38 5.14
CA SER A 10 -19.03 32.77 3.82
C SER A 10 -18.26 31.64 3.15
N ILE A 11 -18.51 31.43 1.86
CA ILE A 11 -17.81 30.46 1.01
C ILE A 11 -16.29 30.70 1.09
N SER A 12 -15.85 31.95 1.16
CA SER A 12 -14.43 32.30 1.31
C SER A 12 -13.84 31.73 2.60
N HIS A 13 -14.55 31.81 3.72
CA HIS A 13 -14.10 31.25 5.00
C HIS A 13 -14.08 29.72 4.97
N GLN A 14 -15.12 29.09 4.40
CA GLN A 14 -15.20 27.64 4.27
C GLN A 14 -14.11 27.07 3.36
N LEU A 15 -13.76 27.76 2.27
CA LEU A 15 -12.71 27.33 1.35
C LEU A 15 -11.31 27.49 1.97
N SER A 16 -11.06 28.59 2.69
CA SER A 16 -9.78 28.82 3.39
C SER A 16 -9.62 27.95 4.64
N GLY A 17 -10.73 27.55 5.26
CA GLY A 17 -10.78 26.67 6.42
C GLY A 17 -10.86 25.18 6.09
N SER A 18 -10.76 24.79 4.81
CA SER A 18 -10.58 23.41 4.38
C SER A 18 -9.44 22.79 5.19
N ALA A 19 -9.82 22.00 6.21
CA ALA A 19 -8.90 21.41 7.15
C ALA A 19 -7.77 20.73 6.38
N ALA A 20 -6.54 21.15 6.64
CA ALA A 20 -5.37 20.40 6.21
C ALA A 20 -5.61 18.95 6.59
N ALA A 21 -5.44 18.03 5.64
CA ALA A 21 -5.60 16.61 5.89
C ALA A 21 -4.87 16.28 7.21
N PRO A 22 -5.47 15.47 8.11
CA PRO A 22 -4.82 15.14 9.37
C PRO A 22 -3.40 14.67 9.05
N PRO A 23 -2.40 15.10 9.85
CA PRO A 23 -1.02 14.73 9.61
C PRO A 23 -0.98 13.22 9.41
N ALA A 24 -0.45 12.79 8.27
CA ALA A 24 -0.45 11.40 7.90
C ALA A 24 0.30 10.63 9.00
N SER A 25 -0.45 9.91 9.83
CA SER A 25 0.11 9.04 10.87
C SER A 25 1.15 8.15 10.22
N LEU A 26 2.29 7.97 10.88
CA LEU A 26 3.34 7.07 10.44
C LEU A 26 2.87 5.60 10.39
N GLY A 27 1.66 5.31 10.87
CA GLY A 27 1.09 3.96 10.90
C GLY A 27 1.81 3.05 11.88
N ILE A 28 2.64 3.61 12.77
CA ILE A 28 3.38 2.86 13.78
C ILE A 28 2.45 2.70 15.00
N PRO A 29 2.07 1.47 15.39
CA PRO A 29 1.18 1.29 16.53
C PRO A 29 1.88 1.63 17.84
N MET A 30 1.14 2.16 18.83
CA MET A 30 1.67 2.50 20.15
C MET A 30 2.23 1.30 20.94
N THR A 31 1.84 0.08 20.56
CA THR A 31 2.39 -1.17 21.12
C THR A 31 3.81 -1.47 20.65
N ASN A 32 4.28 -0.79 19.60
CA ASN A 32 5.63 -0.95 19.10
C ASN A 32 6.66 -0.39 20.10
N ARG A 33 7.67 -1.17 20.44
CA ARG A 33 8.71 -0.76 21.40
C ARG A 33 9.51 0.46 20.93
N GLY A 34 9.76 0.58 19.63
CA GLY A 34 10.41 1.74 19.03
C GLY A 34 9.56 3.01 19.15
N TYR A 35 8.25 2.90 18.97
CA TYR A 35 7.32 4.02 19.20
C TYR A 35 7.42 4.52 20.64
N GLN A 36 7.36 3.60 21.61
CA GLN A 36 7.45 3.94 23.03
C GLN A 36 8.78 4.61 23.37
N MET A 37 9.89 4.11 22.81
CA MET A 37 11.21 4.70 23.01
C MET A 37 11.30 6.11 22.42
N LEU A 38 10.75 6.34 21.22
CA LEU A 38 10.72 7.67 20.62
C LEU A 38 9.96 8.67 21.48
N VAL A 39 8.75 8.30 21.92
CA VAL A 39 7.93 9.14 22.80
C VAL A 39 8.65 9.44 24.13
N GLN A 40 9.33 8.44 24.72
CA GLN A 40 10.14 8.64 25.93
C GLN A 40 11.29 9.63 25.74
N LEU A 41 11.84 9.73 24.54
CA LEU A 41 12.89 10.68 24.18
C LEU A 41 12.36 12.06 23.79
N GLY A 42 11.04 12.30 23.93
CA GLY A 42 10.41 13.59 23.64
C GLY A 42 10.01 13.78 22.18
N TRP A 43 9.97 12.71 21.38
CA TRP A 43 9.39 12.75 20.04
C TRP A 43 7.86 12.70 20.08
N ASP A 44 7.21 13.40 19.15
CA ASP A 44 5.77 13.37 18.93
C ASP A 44 5.42 12.91 17.51
N GLU A 45 4.21 12.38 17.30
CA GLU A 45 3.80 11.87 15.98
C GLU A 45 3.45 13.00 14.99
N ALA A 46 3.17 14.20 15.49
CA ALA A 46 2.71 15.33 14.68
C ALA A 46 3.86 16.09 14.01
N SER A 47 5.06 16.02 14.57
CA SER A 47 6.21 16.85 14.21
C SER A 47 7.39 16.01 13.71
N GLY A 48 8.26 16.67 12.96
CA GLY A 48 9.48 16.06 12.45
C GLY A 48 10.49 15.77 13.56
N LEU A 49 11.46 14.91 13.27
CA LEU A 49 12.64 14.74 14.11
C LEU A 49 13.63 15.92 13.93
N GLY A 50 14.45 16.20 14.93
CA GLY A 50 15.48 17.25 14.88
C GLY A 50 15.24 18.35 15.91
N ALA A 51 16.24 19.22 16.12
CA ALA A 51 16.17 20.28 17.13
C ALA A 51 15.03 21.28 16.89
N ASN A 52 14.69 21.52 15.61
CA ASN A 52 13.62 22.42 15.21
C ASN A 52 12.33 21.68 14.81
N GLN A 53 12.26 20.37 15.04
CA GLN A 53 11.14 19.51 14.65
C GLN A 53 10.80 19.55 13.13
N ASP A 54 11.80 19.80 12.30
CA ASP A 54 11.70 20.05 10.86
C ASP A 54 12.06 18.84 9.99
N GLY A 55 12.37 17.70 10.60
CA GLY A 55 12.61 16.45 9.90
C GLY A 55 11.39 15.94 9.14
N THR A 56 11.64 15.11 8.13
CA THR A 56 10.56 14.54 7.30
C THR A 56 9.66 13.62 8.13
N LEU A 57 8.35 13.89 8.12
CA LEU A 57 7.34 13.06 8.79
C LEU A 57 7.17 11.68 8.17
N GLN A 58 7.42 11.54 6.88
CA GLN A 58 7.17 10.31 6.13
C GLN A 58 8.47 9.78 5.52
N PRO A 59 8.65 8.45 5.46
CA PRO A 59 9.82 7.86 4.81
C PRO A 59 9.93 8.30 3.34
N VAL A 60 11.15 8.61 2.90
CA VAL A 60 11.40 8.92 1.49
C VAL A 60 11.21 7.67 0.64
N ALA A 61 10.27 7.73 -0.29
CA ALA A 61 9.99 6.63 -1.19
C ALA A 61 11.17 6.40 -2.15
N THR A 62 11.82 5.24 -2.03
CA THR A 62 12.89 4.82 -2.94
C THR A 62 12.38 3.80 -3.95
N GLU A 63 12.98 3.82 -5.15
CA GLU A 63 12.69 2.82 -6.18
C GLU A 63 13.95 2.22 -6.76
N ARG A 64 13.99 0.89 -6.83
CA ARG A 64 14.93 0.17 -7.70
C ARG A 64 14.12 -0.53 -8.78
N ARG A 65 14.44 -0.22 -10.04
CA ARG A 65 13.77 -0.81 -11.20
C ARG A 65 14.54 -2.05 -11.63
N ASP A 66 15.77 -1.92 -12.15
CA ASP A 66 16.66 -3.03 -12.51
C ASP A 66 18.15 -2.58 -12.57
N ARG A 67 19.04 -3.40 -13.16
CA ARG A 67 20.46 -3.06 -13.41
C ARG A 67 20.69 -2.19 -14.66
N SER A 68 19.62 -1.73 -15.32
CA SER A 68 19.74 -0.85 -16.48
C SER A 68 20.25 0.54 -16.08
N GLY A 69 20.93 1.21 -17.02
CA GLY A 69 21.43 2.58 -16.81
C GLY A 69 20.32 3.60 -16.60
N LEU A 70 20.69 4.75 -16.04
CA LEU A 70 19.79 5.91 -15.93
C LEU A 70 19.27 6.31 -17.32
N GLY A 71 17.98 6.63 -17.42
CA GLY A 71 17.33 7.00 -18.70
C GLY A 71 16.81 5.83 -19.55
N ALA A 72 17.12 4.57 -19.19
CA ALA A 72 16.52 3.42 -19.88
C ALA A 72 14.99 3.38 -19.72
N ARG A 73 14.30 2.69 -20.65
CA ARG A 73 12.83 2.52 -20.61
C ARG A 73 12.38 2.04 -19.23
N ARG A 74 11.28 2.63 -18.73
CA ARG A 74 10.79 2.38 -17.38
C ARG A 74 10.29 0.93 -17.23
N PHE A 75 10.99 0.14 -16.42
CA PHE A 75 10.56 -1.18 -15.96
C PHE A 75 9.70 -1.07 -14.68
N PRO A 76 8.86 -2.08 -14.37
CA PRO A 76 8.08 -2.10 -13.14
C PRO A 76 9.00 -2.03 -11.90
N ARG A 77 8.57 -1.25 -10.90
CA ARG A 77 9.32 -1.03 -9.64
C ARG A 77 9.42 -2.34 -8.85
N ARG A 78 10.63 -2.72 -8.42
CA ARG A 78 10.89 -3.95 -7.64
C ARG A 78 11.05 -3.72 -6.15
N ILE A 79 11.55 -2.56 -5.74
CA ILE A 79 11.70 -2.22 -4.32
C ILE A 79 10.75 -1.07 -3.99
N THR A 80 9.93 -1.29 -2.97
CA THR A 80 9.04 -0.31 -2.32
C THR A 80 9.18 -0.51 -0.82
N HIS A 81 9.91 0.38 -0.13
CA HIS A 81 9.97 0.39 1.35
C HIS A 81 8.77 1.10 1.99
N VAL A 82 7.75 1.45 1.19
CA VAL A 82 6.46 1.98 1.65
C VAL A 82 5.40 0.97 1.26
N GLU A 83 4.54 0.61 2.22
CA GLU A 83 3.38 -0.23 1.95
C GLU A 83 2.52 0.40 0.86
N ARG A 84 2.30 -0.34 -0.23
CA ARG A 84 1.18 -0.05 -1.10
C ARG A 84 -0.07 -0.53 -0.36
N THR A 85 -1.02 0.36 -0.11
CA THR A 85 -2.43 -0.04 -0.24
C THR A 85 -2.54 -0.74 -1.60
N PRO A 86 -2.85 -2.04 -1.67
CA PRO A 86 -2.95 -2.71 -2.95
C PRO A 86 -4.03 -1.98 -3.77
N PRO A 87 -3.81 -1.73 -5.07
CA PRO A 87 -4.89 -1.20 -5.91
C PRO A 87 -6.06 -2.18 -5.79
N ALA A 88 -7.23 -1.66 -5.40
CA ALA A 88 -8.47 -2.41 -5.34
C ALA A 88 -8.68 -3.10 -6.69
N GLY A 89 -8.34 -4.40 -6.78
CA GLY A 89 -8.33 -5.13 -8.05
C GLY A 89 -7.21 -6.15 -8.22
N ASN A 90 -6.08 -6.03 -7.50
CA ASN A 90 -5.06 -7.08 -7.55
C ASN A 90 -5.34 -8.17 -6.53
N THR A 91 -5.92 -9.29 -6.98
CA THR A 91 -6.02 -10.52 -6.16
C THR A 91 -4.66 -10.85 -5.52
N PRO A 92 -4.60 -11.14 -4.21
CA PRO A 92 -3.36 -11.50 -3.53
C PRO A 92 -2.63 -12.61 -4.26
N ALA A 93 -1.29 -12.54 -4.32
CA ALA A 93 -0.47 -13.53 -5.02
C ALA A 93 -0.76 -14.98 -4.56
N ALA A 94 -1.15 -15.16 -3.29
CA ALA A 94 -1.60 -16.43 -2.73
C ALA A 94 -2.87 -16.97 -3.42
N VAL A 95 -3.88 -16.13 -3.65
CA VAL A 95 -5.14 -16.50 -4.31
C VAL A 95 -4.90 -16.89 -5.77
N ARG A 96 -4.02 -16.16 -6.47
CA ARG A 96 -3.64 -16.48 -7.86
C ARG A 96 -2.91 -17.82 -7.96
N ARG A 97 -2.01 -18.12 -7.00
CA ARG A 97 -1.30 -19.41 -6.93
C ARG A 97 -2.26 -20.57 -6.64
N ALA A 98 -3.22 -20.38 -5.72
CA ALA A 98 -4.23 -21.39 -5.41
C ALA A 98 -5.11 -21.73 -6.62
N ARG A 99 -5.64 -20.71 -7.33
CA ARG A 99 -6.43 -20.91 -8.55
C ARG A 99 -5.66 -21.65 -9.64
N ARG A 100 -4.39 -21.31 -9.87
CA ARG A 100 -3.54 -22.00 -10.85
C ARG A 100 -3.34 -23.49 -10.51
N ARG A 101 -3.10 -23.81 -9.24
CA ARG A 101 -2.98 -25.22 -8.78
C ARG A 101 -4.28 -26.00 -9.00
N GLN A 102 -5.43 -25.38 -8.73
CA GLN A 102 -6.73 -26.03 -8.91
C GLN A 102 -7.07 -26.24 -10.39
N ALA A 103 -6.74 -25.28 -11.26
CA ALA A 103 -6.90 -25.44 -12.70
C ALA A 103 -6.03 -26.58 -13.25
N GLN A 104 -4.77 -26.68 -12.78
CA GLN A 104 -3.87 -27.76 -13.19
C GLN A 104 -4.43 -29.13 -12.81
N LYS A 105 -4.90 -29.31 -11.57
CA LYS A 105 -5.53 -30.56 -11.12
C LYS A 105 -6.70 -30.99 -12.00
N ARG A 106 -7.55 -30.04 -12.40
CA ARG A 106 -8.69 -30.34 -13.30
C ARG A 106 -8.24 -30.82 -14.68
N LEU A 107 -7.19 -30.21 -15.23
CA LEU A 107 -6.63 -30.64 -16.51
C LEU A 107 -6.04 -32.05 -16.41
N ASP A 108 -5.34 -32.34 -15.33
CA ASP A 108 -4.76 -33.67 -15.08
C ASP A 108 -5.87 -34.73 -14.93
N GLU A 109 -6.96 -34.41 -14.20
CA GLU A 109 -8.13 -35.29 -14.07
C GLU A 109 -8.82 -35.54 -15.41
N ILE A 110 -8.96 -34.52 -16.26
CA ILE A 110 -9.53 -34.67 -17.60
C ILE A 110 -8.64 -35.55 -18.47
N GLY A 111 -7.31 -35.34 -18.44
CA GLY A 111 -6.35 -36.18 -19.16
C GLY A 111 -6.45 -37.65 -18.76
N GLN A 112 -6.48 -37.93 -17.46
CA GLN A 112 -6.62 -39.31 -16.96
C GLN A 112 -7.93 -39.98 -17.39
N ARG A 113 -9.04 -39.23 -17.44
CA ARG A 113 -10.34 -39.75 -17.93
C ARG A 113 -10.30 -40.06 -19.42
N LEU A 114 -9.72 -39.17 -20.22
CA LEU A 114 -9.55 -39.40 -21.66
C LEU A 114 -8.65 -40.61 -21.93
N ASP A 115 -7.51 -40.70 -21.24
CA ASP A 115 -6.58 -41.84 -21.35
C ASP A 115 -7.22 -43.17 -20.96
N ARG A 116 -8.17 -43.13 -20.02
CA ARG A 116 -8.95 -44.31 -19.63
C ARG A 116 -9.98 -44.68 -20.70
N ALA A 117 -10.73 -43.70 -21.22
CA ALA A 117 -11.71 -43.93 -22.28
C ALA A 117 -11.07 -44.45 -23.57
N ILE A 118 -9.89 -43.92 -23.94
CA ILE A 118 -9.10 -44.40 -25.09
C ILE A 118 -8.71 -45.87 -24.87
N ARG A 119 -8.21 -46.22 -23.70
CA ARG A 119 -7.86 -47.61 -23.36
C ARG A 119 -9.06 -48.56 -23.38
N GLU A 120 -10.21 -48.11 -22.92
CA GLU A 120 -11.45 -48.89 -22.93
C GLU A 120 -11.99 -49.06 -24.37
N SER A 121 -11.77 -48.11 -25.27
CA SER A 121 -12.20 -48.18 -26.67
C SER A 121 -11.34 -49.06 -27.59
N LEU A 122 -10.12 -49.41 -27.15
CA LEU A 122 -9.17 -50.26 -27.89
C LEU A 122 -9.24 -51.74 -27.49
N ARG A 123 -10.26 -52.13 -26.73
CA ARG A 123 -10.50 -53.49 -26.24
C ARG A 123 -11.74 -54.08 -26.90
#